data_AF-A0A378KN26-F1
#
_entry.id   AF-A0A378KN26-F1
#
_cell.length_a   1.000
_cell.length_b   1.000
_cell.length_c   1.000
_cell.angle_alpha   90.00
_cell.angle_beta   90.00
_cell.angle_gamma   90.00
#
_symmetry.space_group_name_H-M   'P 1'
#
loop_
_entity.id
_entity.type
_entity.pdbx_description
1 polymer ?
#
loop_
_entity_poly.entity_id
_entity_poly.type
_entity_poly.pdbx_seq_one_letter_code
_entity_poly.pdbx_strand_id
1 'polypeptide(L)'
;MPLILFLLLLLPMQPANAITQDNPRGFHWYSVEKPVQEPLTMKPKPAGLSPYEVLMARRRDTQNRLAKALLNPSFEATHDYMKAQQQYARNNQQFVRYWQQVLLAHPELDHSLLFPTDNSAIAIRNDETGRLLNKLLAQGAKEYGLILFYRGNQSISQKFVNILLPFVREHQFAMISVATDGQPIAGLPEPKVIPLETVQKTLPLQARYLPALFLVHLKTKSMSPLSYGFVSVTELKERFLDVATQFKRFSYEGLGDS
;
A
#
# COMPACT_ATOMS: atom_id res chain seq x y z
N MET A 1 10.63 55.25 -65.09
CA MET A 1 10.56 54.48 -66.36
C MET A 1 10.92 53.03 -66.05
N PRO A 2 10.32 52.02 -66.69
CA PRO A 2 8.90 51.61 -66.78
C PRO A 2 8.65 50.34 -65.89
N LEU A 3 7.52 50.14 -65.21
CA LEU A 3 6.24 49.61 -65.68
C LEU A 3 6.32 48.36 -66.59
N ILE A 4 6.18 47.15 -66.02
CA ILE A 4 5.54 46.03 -66.73
C ILE A 4 4.54 45.36 -65.78
N LEU A 5 3.28 45.56 -66.17
CA LEU A 5 2.05 45.00 -65.65
C LEU A 5 1.88 43.59 -66.23
N PHE A 6 1.65 42.58 -65.39
CA PHE A 6 1.09 41.30 -65.86
C PHE A 6 -0.16 40.97 -65.03
N LEU A 7 -1.30 41.24 -65.67
CA LEU A 7 -2.65 40.94 -65.20
C LEU A 7 -2.92 39.45 -65.46
N LEU A 8 -3.15 38.66 -64.43
CA LEU A 8 -3.56 37.26 -64.55
C LEU A 8 -4.97 37.10 -63.96
N LEU A 9 -5.90 36.69 -64.83
CA LEU A 9 -7.33 36.55 -64.58
C LEU A 9 -7.64 35.63 -63.38
N LEU A 10 -8.44 36.15 -62.45
CA LEU A 10 -9.14 35.37 -61.43
C LEU A 10 -10.39 34.72 -62.04
N LEU A 11 -10.38 33.40 -62.19
CA LEU A 11 -11.58 32.58 -62.33
C LEU A 11 -12.09 32.20 -60.92
N PRO A 12 -13.36 32.43 -60.56
CA PRO A 12 -13.90 31.92 -59.30
C PRO A 12 -14.11 30.41 -59.41
N MET A 13 -13.24 29.61 -58.80
CA MET A 13 -13.58 28.22 -58.50
C MET A 13 -14.70 28.23 -57.45
N GLN A 14 -15.88 27.75 -57.86
CA GLN A 14 -16.96 27.45 -56.93
C GLN A 14 -16.52 26.30 -56.00
N PRO A 15 -16.61 26.45 -54.67
CA PRO A 15 -16.41 25.33 -53.77
C PRO A 15 -17.66 24.44 -53.80
N ALA A 16 -17.69 23.50 -54.74
CA ALA A 16 -18.55 22.32 -54.63
C ALA A 16 -17.79 21.27 -53.82
N ASN A 17 -17.87 21.35 -52.49
CA ASN A 17 -17.72 20.18 -51.64
C ASN A 17 -18.73 20.34 -50.50
N ALA A 18 -19.81 19.59 -50.67
CA ALA A 18 -20.81 19.39 -49.64
C ALA A 18 -20.11 19.03 -48.34
N ILE A 19 -20.26 19.90 -47.34
CA ILE A 19 -20.02 19.53 -45.95
C ILE A 19 -21.12 18.51 -45.65
N THR A 20 -20.80 17.22 -45.83
CA THR A 20 -21.56 16.15 -45.21
C THR A 20 -21.58 16.46 -43.72
N GLN A 21 -22.76 16.80 -43.20
CA GLN A 21 -23.03 16.84 -41.77
C GLN A 21 -22.84 15.43 -41.22
N ASP A 22 -21.59 15.05 -40.94
CA ASP A 22 -21.32 13.87 -40.15
C ASP A 22 -21.48 14.30 -38.68
N ASN A 23 -22.67 14.05 -38.14
CA ASN A 23 -22.99 14.34 -36.76
C ASN A 23 -22.11 13.41 -35.89
N PRO A 24 -21.15 13.93 -35.10
CA PRO A 24 -20.27 13.08 -34.30
C PRO A 24 -21.15 12.34 -33.28
N ARG A 25 -21.34 11.04 -33.51
CA ARG A 25 -22.04 10.17 -32.55
C ARG A 25 -21.20 10.15 -31.28
N GLY A 26 -21.68 10.82 -30.23
CA GLY A 26 -21.05 10.80 -28.91
C GLY A 26 -20.94 9.38 -28.34
N PHE A 27 -20.20 9.26 -27.23
CA PHE A 27 -19.90 8.02 -26.49
C PHE A 27 -21.15 7.37 -25.83
N HIS A 28 -22.22 7.17 -26.60
CA HIS A 28 -23.38 6.38 -26.21
C HIS A 28 -23.25 4.98 -26.82
N TRP A 29 -22.43 4.13 -26.21
CA TRP A 29 -22.43 2.69 -26.47
C TRP A 29 -23.26 1.95 -25.43
N TYR A 30 -24.58 2.00 -25.60
CA TYR A 30 -25.42 0.87 -25.20
C TYR A 30 -26.16 0.42 -26.46
N SER A 31 -25.50 -0.47 -27.20
CA SER A 31 -26.16 -1.24 -28.25
C SER A 31 -26.30 -2.66 -27.75
N VAL A 32 -27.55 -2.96 -27.41
CA VAL A 32 -28.28 -4.25 -27.45
C VAL A 32 -27.41 -5.51 -27.42
N GLU A 33 -27.65 -6.32 -26.39
CA GLU A 33 -27.07 -7.65 -26.21
C GLU A 33 -27.03 -8.42 -27.52
N LYS A 34 -25.82 -8.81 -27.94
CA LYS A 34 -25.65 -9.76 -29.04
C LYS A 34 -26.25 -11.10 -28.61
N PRO A 35 -26.98 -11.81 -29.48
CA PRO A 35 -27.50 -13.12 -29.14
C PRO A 35 -26.34 -14.02 -28.72
N VAL A 36 -26.51 -14.68 -27.56
CA VAL A 36 -25.61 -15.72 -27.07
C VAL A 36 -25.52 -16.78 -28.16
N GLN A 37 -24.34 -16.92 -28.76
CA GLN A 37 -24.08 -18.07 -29.63
C GLN A 37 -24.15 -19.32 -28.75
N GLU A 38 -25.00 -20.27 -29.14
CA GLU A 38 -25.04 -21.59 -28.54
C GLU A 38 -23.62 -22.19 -28.53
N PRO A 39 -23.21 -22.87 -27.44
CA PRO A 39 -21.89 -23.45 -27.36
C PRO A 39 -21.73 -24.48 -28.48
N LEU A 40 -20.85 -24.17 -29.44
CA LEU A 40 -20.34 -25.17 -30.37
C LEU A 40 -19.72 -26.27 -29.52
N THR A 41 -20.34 -27.46 -29.56
CA THR A 41 -19.81 -28.66 -28.94
C THR A 41 -18.46 -28.97 -29.57
N MET A 42 -17.39 -28.57 -28.88
CA MET A 42 -16.04 -28.95 -29.24
C MET A 42 -15.89 -30.45 -29.00
N LYS A 43 -15.69 -31.20 -30.09
CA LYS A 43 -15.21 -32.58 -30.02
C LYS A 43 -13.94 -32.63 -29.16
N PRO A 44 -13.78 -33.64 -28.27
CA PRO A 44 -12.60 -33.71 -27.41
C PRO A 44 -11.34 -33.81 -28.29
N LYS A 45 -10.51 -32.78 -28.20
CA LYS A 45 -9.16 -32.78 -28.77
C LYS A 45 -8.35 -33.88 -28.06
N PRO A 46 -7.53 -34.68 -28.77
CA PRO A 46 -6.69 -35.68 -28.12
C PRO A 46 -5.88 -35.03 -26.99
N ALA A 47 -5.67 -35.77 -25.89
CA ALA A 47 -4.98 -35.28 -24.71
C ALA A 47 -3.52 -34.93 -25.04
N GLY A 48 -3.30 -33.69 -25.49
CA GLY A 48 -1.99 -33.08 -25.60
C GLY A 48 -1.48 -32.65 -24.23
N LEU A 49 -0.20 -32.29 -24.17
CA LEU A 49 0.41 -31.68 -22.98
C LEU A 49 -0.44 -30.52 -22.46
N SER A 50 -0.60 -30.44 -21.14
CA SER A 50 -1.20 -29.30 -20.47
C SER A 50 -0.39 -28.02 -20.75
N PRO A 51 -0.99 -26.82 -20.66
CA PRO A 51 -0.28 -25.56 -20.85
C PRO A 51 0.98 -25.42 -19.99
N TYR A 52 0.94 -25.93 -18.76
CA TYR A 52 2.09 -25.99 -17.86
C TYR A 52 3.21 -26.88 -18.43
N GLU A 53 2.88 -28.08 -18.88
CA GLU A 53 3.85 -29.01 -19.47
C GLU A 53 4.47 -28.45 -20.77
N VAL A 54 3.67 -27.78 -21.60
CA VAL A 54 4.16 -27.07 -22.80
C VAL A 54 5.17 -25.97 -22.43
N LEU A 55 4.85 -25.17 -21.41
CA LEU A 55 5.74 -24.11 -20.92
C LEU A 55 7.07 -24.69 -20.41
N MET A 56 6.99 -25.75 -19.61
CA MET A 56 8.18 -26.40 -19.04
C MET A 56 9.04 -27.07 -20.10
N ALA A 57 8.44 -27.69 -21.11
CA ALA A 57 9.16 -28.26 -22.25
C ALA A 57 9.93 -27.17 -23.02
N ARG A 58 9.29 -26.02 -23.30
CA ARG A 58 9.94 -24.88 -23.98
C ARG A 58 11.07 -24.28 -23.15
N ARG A 59 10.89 -24.16 -21.83
CA ARG A 59 11.94 -23.70 -20.91
C ARG A 59 13.15 -24.65 -20.95
N ARG A 60 12.90 -25.95 -20.89
CA ARG A 60 13.96 -26.97 -20.96
C ARG A 60 14.72 -26.91 -22.28
N ASP A 61 14.02 -26.80 -23.42
CA ASP A 61 14.67 -26.66 -24.74
C ASP A 61 15.58 -25.42 -24.80
N THR A 62 15.09 -24.28 -24.31
CA THR A 62 15.87 -23.03 -24.27
C THR A 62 17.13 -23.18 -23.41
N GLN A 63 17.02 -23.84 -22.24
CA GLN A 63 18.16 -24.12 -21.37
C GLN A 63 19.15 -25.11 -21.99
N ASN A 64 18.68 -26.11 -22.72
CA ASN A 64 19.56 -27.04 -23.44
C ASN A 64 20.35 -26.32 -24.54
N ARG A 65 19.73 -25.38 -25.27
CA ARG A 65 20.43 -24.53 -26.25
C ARG A 65 21.48 -23.64 -25.60
N LEU A 66 21.16 -23.05 -24.44
CA LEU A 66 22.13 -22.31 -23.64
C LEU A 66 23.30 -23.19 -23.22
N ALA A 67 23.02 -24.38 -22.66
CA ALA A 67 24.05 -25.32 -22.24
C ALA A 67 24.96 -25.72 -23.41
N LYS A 68 24.38 -26.00 -24.60
CA LYS A 68 25.16 -26.28 -25.81
C LYS A 68 26.08 -25.12 -26.19
N ALA A 69 25.57 -23.89 -26.16
CA ALA A 69 26.35 -22.69 -26.48
C ALA A 69 27.49 -22.42 -25.48
N LEU A 70 27.31 -22.76 -24.20
CA LEU A 70 28.33 -22.58 -23.15
C LEU A 70 29.38 -23.70 -23.15
N LEU A 71 28.96 -24.96 -23.31
CA LEU A 71 29.86 -26.12 -23.30
C LEU A 71 30.63 -26.27 -24.62
N ASN A 72 30.02 -25.89 -25.76
CA ASN A 72 30.64 -25.96 -27.08
C ASN A 72 30.40 -24.64 -27.85
N PRO A 73 31.17 -23.57 -27.56
CA PRO A 73 30.94 -22.26 -28.16
C PRO A 73 31.09 -22.25 -29.68
N SER A 74 30.05 -21.78 -30.39
CA SER A 74 30.07 -21.56 -31.85
C SER A 74 29.04 -20.51 -32.26
N PHE A 75 29.22 -19.90 -33.44
CA PHE A 75 28.26 -18.92 -33.99
C PHE A 75 26.84 -19.50 -34.07
N GLU A 76 26.70 -20.73 -34.58
CA GLU A 76 25.41 -21.41 -34.73
C GLU A 76 24.76 -21.70 -33.37
N ALA A 77 25.54 -22.21 -32.40
CA ALA A 77 25.01 -22.51 -31.06
C ALA A 77 24.55 -21.26 -30.33
N THR A 78 25.29 -20.15 -30.44
CA THR A 78 24.91 -18.86 -29.88
C THR A 78 23.68 -18.28 -30.58
N HIS A 79 23.62 -18.33 -31.91
CA HIS A 79 22.46 -17.89 -32.69
C HIS A 79 21.18 -18.64 -32.29
N ASP A 80 21.26 -19.98 -32.18
CA ASP A 80 20.12 -20.82 -31.80
C ASP A 80 19.59 -20.50 -30.40
N TYR A 81 20.49 -20.26 -29.44
CA TYR A 81 20.09 -19.81 -28.12
C TYR A 81 19.43 -18.43 -28.16
N MET A 82 20.04 -17.45 -28.85
CA MET A 82 19.48 -16.09 -28.95
C MET A 82 18.07 -16.09 -29.55
N LYS A 83 17.84 -16.90 -30.60
CA LYS A 83 16.52 -17.06 -31.22
C LYS A 83 15.50 -17.64 -30.24
N ALA A 84 15.87 -18.68 -29.49
CA ALA A 84 15.00 -19.29 -28.48
C ALA A 84 14.68 -18.31 -27.34
N GLN A 85 15.69 -17.57 -26.86
CA GLN A 85 15.53 -16.53 -25.84
C GLN A 85 14.60 -15.40 -26.31
N GLN A 86 14.74 -14.94 -27.55
CA GLN A 86 13.87 -13.92 -28.12
C GLN A 86 12.41 -14.41 -28.20
N GLN A 87 12.18 -15.66 -28.59
CA GLN A 87 10.83 -16.24 -28.62
C GLN A 87 10.22 -16.32 -27.23
N TYR A 88 11.01 -16.65 -26.20
CA TYR A 88 10.57 -16.61 -24.81
C TYR A 88 10.16 -15.20 -24.39
N ALA A 89 11.00 -14.20 -24.69
CA ALA A 89 10.73 -12.79 -24.40
C ALA A 89 9.45 -12.26 -25.06
N ARG A 90 9.17 -12.64 -26.32
CA ARG A 90 7.94 -12.23 -27.04
C ARG A 90 6.66 -12.71 -26.34
N ASN A 91 6.64 -13.93 -25.80
CA ASN A 91 5.47 -14.44 -25.07
C ASN A 91 5.23 -13.61 -23.79
N ASN A 92 6.31 -13.23 -23.10
CA ASN A 92 6.22 -12.39 -21.89
C ASN A 92 5.67 -11.00 -22.21
N GLN A 93 6.04 -10.41 -23.35
CA GLN A 93 5.47 -9.13 -23.78
C GLN A 93 3.95 -9.21 -24.00
N GLN A 94 3.47 -10.28 -24.61
CA GLN A 94 2.04 -10.49 -24.81
C GLN A 94 1.30 -10.67 -23.47
N PHE A 95 1.89 -11.41 -22.53
CA PHE A 95 1.35 -11.54 -21.19
C PHE A 95 1.26 -10.20 -20.47
N VAL A 96 2.32 -9.38 -20.49
CA VAL A 96 2.30 -8.05 -19.87
C VAL A 96 1.20 -7.16 -20.48
N ARG A 97 1.02 -7.20 -21.81
CA ARG A 97 -0.06 -6.47 -22.46
C ARG A 97 -1.44 -6.90 -21.97
N TYR A 98 -1.70 -8.21 -21.91
CA TYR A 98 -2.98 -8.70 -21.40
C TYR A 98 -3.16 -8.45 -19.91
N TRP A 99 -2.10 -8.55 -19.11
CA TRP A 99 -2.15 -8.19 -17.69
C TRP A 99 -2.65 -6.76 -17.49
N GLN A 100 -2.09 -5.80 -18.22
CA GLN A 100 -2.53 -4.40 -18.14
C GLN A 100 -3.99 -4.23 -18.61
N GLN A 101 -4.40 -4.91 -19.67
CA GLN A 101 -5.80 -4.89 -20.13
C GLN A 101 -6.76 -5.48 -19.09
N VAL A 102 -6.36 -6.57 -18.43
CA VAL A 102 -7.13 -7.20 -17.36
C VAL A 102 -7.24 -6.26 -16.17
N LEU A 103 -6.17 -5.63 -15.72
CA LEU A 103 -6.24 -4.63 -14.63
C LEU A 103 -7.19 -3.47 -14.96
N LEU A 104 -7.23 -3.02 -16.21
CA LEU A 104 -8.17 -1.97 -16.64
C LEU A 104 -9.63 -2.43 -16.68
N ALA A 105 -9.89 -3.70 -17.02
CA ALA A 105 -11.25 -4.25 -17.06
C ALA A 105 -11.74 -4.75 -15.68
N HIS A 106 -10.79 -5.11 -14.81
CA HIS A 106 -11.00 -5.72 -13.50
C HIS A 106 -10.21 -4.94 -12.43
N PRO A 107 -10.64 -3.72 -12.08
CA PRO A 107 -9.94 -2.87 -11.11
C PRO A 107 -9.81 -3.52 -9.73
N GLU A 108 -10.67 -4.48 -9.38
CA GLU A 108 -10.57 -5.28 -8.15
C GLU A 108 -9.25 -6.07 -8.03
N LEU A 109 -8.54 -6.30 -9.13
CA LEU A 109 -7.23 -6.95 -9.16
C LEU A 109 -6.06 -5.97 -9.00
N ASP A 110 -6.32 -4.66 -9.09
CA ASP A 110 -5.29 -3.63 -9.04
C ASP A 110 -5.01 -3.20 -7.59
N HIS A 111 -3.96 -3.79 -7.02
CA HIS A 111 -3.46 -3.41 -5.69
C HIS A 111 -2.99 -1.95 -5.59
N SER A 112 -2.68 -1.29 -6.71
CA SER A 112 -2.24 0.11 -6.69
C SER A 112 -3.37 1.07 -6.30
N LEU A 113 -4.63 0.67 -6.43
CA LEU A 113 -5.79 1.41 -5.94
C LEU A 113 -5.77 1.54 -4.41
N LEU A 114 -5.28 0.51 -3.71
CA LEU A 114 -5.12 0.51 -2.27
C LEU A 114 -3.72 0.95 -1.83
N PHE A 115 -2.71 0.82 -2.69
CA PHE A 115 -1.31 1.11 -2.41
C PHE A 115 -0.67 1.86 -3.58
N PRO A 116 -0.86 3.20 -3.65
CA PRO A 116 -0.35 3.98 -4.76
C PRO A 116 1.18 3.89 -4.83
N THR A 117 1.69 3.73 -6.05
CA THR A 117 3.14 3.70 -6.34
C THR A 117 3.66 5.05 -6.82
N ASP A 118 2.78 5.99 -7.15
CA ASP A 118 3.12 7.34 -7.56
C ASP A 118 3.45 8.22 -6.34
N ASN A 119 4.60 8.93 -6.39
CA ASN A 119 5.07 9.77 -5.29
C ASN A 119 4.07 10.86 -4.88
N SER A 120 3.33 11.43 -5.83
CA SER A 120 2.32 12.47 -5.55
C SER A 120 1.10 11.88 -4.84
N ALA A 121 0.65 10.69 -5.26
CA ALA A 121 -0.44 9.98 -4.62
C ALA A 121 -0.04 9.45 -3.22
N ILE A 122 1.23 9.04 -3.03
CA ILE A 122 1.76 8.65 -1.72
C ILE A 122 1.70 9.81 -0.73
N ALA A 123 2.10 11.02 -1.15
CA ALA A 123 2.05 12.21 -0.28
C ALA A 123 0.61 12.54 0.16
N ILE A 124 -0.34 12.53 -0.78
CA ILE A 124 -1.76 12.78 -0.50
C ILE A 124 -2.30 11.73 0.48
N ARG A 125 -2.01 10.46 0.24
CA ARG A 125 -2.43 9.37 1.14
C ARG A 125 -1.83 9.54 2.54
N ASN A 126 -0.56 9.92 2.64
CA ASN A 126 0.09 10.12 3.94
C ASN A 126 -0.58 11.27 4.72
N ASP A 127 -0.94 12.36 4.04
CA ASP A 127 -1.66 13.47 4.65
C ASP A 127 -3.06 13.06 5.11
N GLU A 128 -3.81 12.34 4.28
CA GLU A 128 -5.14 11.80 4.62
C GLU A 128 -5.06 10.83 5.81
N THR A 129 -4.10 9.91 5.78
CA THR A 129 -3.83 8.97 6.87
C THR A 129 -3.47 9.71 8.15
N GLY A 130 -2.65 10.75 8.06
CA GLY A 130 -2.29 11.60 9.19
C GLY A 130 -3.49 12.31 9.80
N ARG A 131 -4.40 12.85 8.97
CA ARG A 131 -5.66 13.47 9.45
C ARG A 131 -6.58 12.46 10.11
N LEU A 132 -6.74 11.27 9.52
CA LEU A 132 -7.53 10.19 10.09
C LEU A 132 -6.97 9.74 11.44
N LEU A 133 -5.65 9.52 11.54
CA LEU A 133 -4.97 9.18 12.78
C LEU A 133 -5.21 10.22 13.86
N ASN A 134 -5.06 11.51 13.54
CA ASN A 134 -5.29 12.58 14.51
C ASN A 134 -6.75 12.62 14.98
N LYS A 135 -7.72 12.36 14.09
CA LYS A 135 -9.14 12.26 14.46
C LYS A 135 -9.40 11.07 15.40
N LEU A 136 -8.83 9.90 15.08
CA LEU A 136 -8.96 8.69 15.89
C LEU A 136 -8.28 8.84 17.26
N LEU A 137 -7.14 9.54 17.34
CA LEU A 137 -6.48 9.87 18.61
C LEU A 137 -7.34 10.79 19.47
N ALA A 138 -7.94 11.82 18.88
CA ALA A 138 -8.81 12.76 19.60
C ALA A 138 -10.10 12.09 20.11
N GLN A 139 -10.67 11.15 19.34
CA GLN A 139 -11.78 10.31 19.80
C GLN A 139 -11.32 9.34 20.89
N GLY A 140 -10.18 8.69 20.65
CA GLY A 140 -9.52 7.78 21.55
C GLY A 140 -9.25 8.35 22.94
N ALA A 141 -8.80 9.59 23.03
CA ALA A 141 -8.54 10.27 24.30
C ALA A 141 -9.78 10.44 25.19
N LYS A 142 -11.00 10.35 24.61
CA LYS A 142 -12.26 10.37 25.38
C LYS A 142 -12.62 9.00 25.97
N GLU A 143 -12.10 7.92 25.37
CA GLU A 143 -12.43 6.55 25.73
C GLU A 143 -11.31 5.87 26.53
N TYR A 144 -10.07 6.33 26.33
CA TYR A 144 -8.88 5.74 26.90
C TYR A 144 -8.02 6.76 27.66
N GLY A 145 -7.40 6.30 28.75
CA GLY A 145 -6.32 6.99 29.44
C GLY A 145 -5.01 6.23 29.33
N LEU A 146 -3.92 6.84 29.79
CA LEU A 146 -2.58 6.30 29.75
C LEU A 146 -2.02 6.07 31.15
N ILE A 147 -1.32 4.95 31.33
CA ILE A 147 -0.50 4.70 32.53
C ILE A 147 0.94 4.46 32.09
N LEU A 148 1.85 5.31 32.54
CA LEU A 148 3.28 5.11 32.35
C LEU A 148 3.89 4.49 33.60
N PHE A 149 4.45 3.29 33.48
CA PHE A 149 5.35 2.71 34.49
C PHE A 149 6.79 2.99 34.10
N TYR A 150 7.60 3.50 35.03
CA TYR A 150 8.97 3.91 34.72
C TYR A 150 9.91 3.84 35.93
N ARG A 151 11.21 3.92 35.66
CA ARG A 151 12.25 4.17 36.66
C ARG A 151 12.82 5.57 36.43
N GLY A 152 12.70 6.46 37.40
CA GLY A 152 13.16 7.85 37.23
C GLY A 152 14.68 7.98 37.14
N ASN A 153 15.42 7.05 37.76
CA ASN A 153 16.88 7.04 37.69
C ASN A 153 17.46 6.56 36.34
N GLN A 154 16.62 6.07 35.42
CA GLN A 154 17.08 5.63 34.10
C GLN A 154 16.92 6.71 33.04
N SER A 155 18.00 6.96 32.30
CA SER A 155 18.04 7.95 31.21
C SER A 155 17.05 7.65 30.07
N ILE A 156 16.79 6.37 29.79
CA ILE A 156 15.82 5.96 28.77
C ILE A 156 14.39 6.36 29.15
N SER A 157 14.00 6.25 30.42
CA SER A 157 12.71 6.73 30.93
C SER A 157 12.59 8.24 30.76
N GLN A 158 13.62 8.99 31.12
CA GLN A 158 13.62 10.46 31.00
C GLN A 158 13.50 10.90 29.53
N LYS A 159 14.24 10.25 28.62
CA LYS A 159 14.14 10.49 27.18
C LYS A 159 12.74 10.18 26.65
N PHE A 160 12.12 9.09 27.12
CA PHE A 160 10.77 8.73 26.70
C PHE A 160 9.72 9.73 27.19
N VAL A 161 9.85 10.23 28.43
CA VAL A 161 8.96 11.27 28.97
C VAL A 161 9.00 12.55 28.13
N ASN A 162 10.18 12.95 27.63
CA ASN A 162 10.33 14.15 26.81
C ASN A 162 9.54 14.11 25.50
N ILE A 163 9.32 12.92 24.93
CA ILE A 163 8.50 12.75 23.72
C ILE A 163 7.03 12.43 24.04
N LEU A 164 6.78 11.73 25.15
CA LEU A 164 5.45 11.32 25.55
C LEU A 164 4.61 12.50 26.06
N LEU A 165 5.19 13.40 26.86
CA LEU A 165 4.45 14.53 27.41
C LEU A 165 3.86 15.47 26.34
N PRO A 166 4.60 15.88 25.30
CA PRO A 166 4.01 16.61 24.17
C PRO A 166 2.88 15.84 23.51
N PHE A 167 3.05 14.54 23.22
CA PHE A 167 2.02 13.70 22.62
C PHE A 167 0.73 13.65 23.45
N VAL A 168 0.85 13.46 24.77
CA VAL A 168 -0.29 13.42 25.70
C VAL A 168 -1.02 14.75 25.72
N ARG A 169 -0.29 15.88 25.71
CA ARG A 169 -0.89 17.22 25.68
C ARG A 169 -1.55 17.54 24.33
N GLU A 170 -0.89 17.23 23.23
CA GLU A 170 -1.38 17.46 21.86
C GLU A 170 -2.72 16.75 21.63
N HIS A 171 -2.82 15.49 22.06
CA HIS A 171 -4.01 14.65 21.86
C HIS A 171 -4.95 14.60 23.06
N GLN A 172 -4.66 15.36 24.13
CA GLN A 172 -5.51 15.51 25.32
C GLN A 172 -5.82 14.20 26.06
N PHE A 173 -4.87 13.26 26.10
CA PHE A 173 -5.03 12.02 26.86
C PHE A 173 -4.99 12.30 28.37
N ALA A 174 -5.92 11.71 29.12
CA ALA A 174 -5.75 11.58 30.56
C ALA A 174 -4.59 10.63 30.86
N MET A 175 -3.70 10.98 31.78
CA MET A 175 -2.50 10.20 32.07
C MET A 175 -2.18 10.22 33.56
N ILE A 176 -1.82 9.04 34.09
CA ILE A 176 -1.10 8.93 35.35
C ILE A 176 0.27 8.30 35.11
N SER A 177 1.18 8.50 36.06
CA SER A 177 2.52 7.96 35.98
C SER A 177 2.92 7.26 37.27
N VAL A 178 3.70 6.18 37.16
CA VAL A 178 4.07 5.29 38.27
C VAL A 178 5.58 5.08 38.27
N ALA A 179 6.26 5.70 39.24
CA ALA A 179 7.68 5.47 39.50
C ALA A 179 7.87 4.18 40.30
N THR A 180 8.55 3.20 39.70
CA THR A 180 8.77 1.88 40.31
C THR A 180 10.04 1.77 41.14
N ASP A 181 10.93 2.75 41.02
CA ASP A 181 12.20 2.87 41.77
C ASP A 181 12.15 3.95 42.86
N GLY A 182 10.97 4.51 43.14
CA GLY A 182 10.81 5.58 44.12
C GLY A 182 11.24 6.97 43.65
N GLN A 183 11.71 7.12 42.40
CA GLN A 183 12.22 8.38 41.87
C GLN A 183 11.23 8.94 40.84
N PRO A 184 10.34 9.89 41.20
CA PRO A 184 9.45 10.51 40.23
C PRO A 184 10.21 11.45 39.28
N ILE A 185 9.83 11.49 38.00
CA ILE A 185 10.34 12.47 37.04
C ILE A 185 9.48 13.74 37.14
N ALA A 186 10.12 14.91 37.27
CA ALA A 186 9.44 16.19 37.35
C ALA A 186 8.62 16.51 36.08
N GLY A 187 7.45 17.11 36.25
CA GLY A 187 6.57 17.52 35.15
C GLY A 187 5.63 16.43 34.62
N LEU A 188 5.69 15.20 35.15
CA LEU A 188 4.70 14.17 34.87
C LEU A 188 3.37 14.43 35.60
N PRO A 189 2.21 14.17 34.97
CA PRO A 189 0.91 14.27 35.61
C PRO A 189 0.72 13.14 36.63
N GLU A 190 0.10 13.49 37.76
CA GLU A 190 -0.30 12.58 38.85
C GLU A 190 0.72 11.47 39.17
N PRO A 191 1.97 11.81 39.53
CA PRO A 191 3.00 10.81 39.78
C PRO A 191 2.69 10.03 41.06
N LYS A 192 2.61 8.71 40.92
CA LYS A 192 2.51 7.75 42.00
C LYS A 192 3.82 7.02 42.18
N VAL A 193 4.11 6.61 43.41
CA VAL A 193 5.26 5.77 43.73
C VAL A 193 4.73 4.40 44.14
N ILE A 194 5.01 3.38 43.34
CA ILE A 194 4.55 2.01 43.60
C ILE A 194 5.71 1.08 43.25
N PRO A 195 6.28 0.31 44.22
CA PRO A 195 7.37 -0.62 43.96
C PRO A 195 7.03 -1.60 42.83
N LEU A 196 8.02 -1.95 42.01
CA LEU A 196 7.85 -2.87 40.88
C LEU A 196 7.21 -4.20 41.31
N GLU A 197 7.63 -4.74 42.46
CA GLU A 197 7.11 -5.99 43.03
C GLU A 197 5.60 -5.95 43.27
N THR A 198 5.05 -4.79 43.61
CA THR A 198 3.60 -4.61 43.80
C THR A 198 2.88 -4.57 42.46
N VAL A 199 3.44 -3.89 41.45
CA VAL A 199 2.88 -3.86 40.08
C VAL A 199 2.90 -5.26 39.46
N GLN A 200 3.93 -6.06 39.76
CA GLN A 200 4.12 -7.42 39.27
C GLN A 200 3.03 -8.41 39.70
N LYS A 201 2.29 -8.10 40.77
CA LYS A 201 1.16 -8.93 41.23
C LYS A 201 -0.04 -8.87 40.29
N THR A 202 -0.16 -7.82 39.49
CA THR A 202 -1.31 -7.60 38.60
C THR A 202 -0.92 -7.55 37.12
N LEU A 203 0.32 -7.18 36.81
CA LEU A 203 0.83 -7.09 35.44
C LEU A 203 2.14 -7.87 35.33
N PRO A 204 2.39 -8.61 34.23
CA PRO A 204 3.65 -9.33 34.00
C PRO A 204 4.81 -8.39 33.61
N LEU A 205 4.97 -7.28 34.35
CA LEU A 205 5.94 -6.23 34.10
C LEU A 205 7.30 -6.58 34.71
N GLN A 206 8.39 -6.30 34.02
CA GLN A 206 9.75 -6.55 34.53
C GLN A 206 10.60 -5.31 34.37
N ALA A 207 11.65 -5.18 35.18
CA ALA A 207 12.52 -4.01 35.18
C ALA A 207 13.13 -3.71 33.79
N ARG A 208 13.41 -4.75 33.01
CA ARG A 208 13.95 -4.65 31.64
C ARG A 208 12.93 -4.18 30.58
N TYR A 209 11.65 -4.14 30.91
CA TYR A 209 10.58 -3.69 30.01
C TYR A 209 10.22 -2.21 30.21
N LEU A 210 10.85 -1.53 31.17
CA LEU A 210 10.59 -0.14 31.50
C LEU A 210 11.41 0.81 30.61
N PRO A 211 10.89 2.01 30.27
CA PRO A 211 9.54 2.50 30.56
C PRO A 211 8.46 1.70 29.82
N ALA A 212 7.31 1.48 30.45
CA ALA A 212 6.19 0.75 29.85
C ALA A 212 4.94 1.63 29.86
N LEU A 213 4.35 1.83 28.69
CA LEU A 213 3.13 2.60 28.51
C LEU A 213 1.96 1.67 28.29
N PHE A 214 0.89 1.86 29.06
CA PHE A 214 -0.34 1.09 28.96
C PHE A 214 -1.49 2.01 28.58
N LEU A 215 -2.36 1.50 27.73
CA LEU A 215 -3.66 2.06 27.42
C LEU A 215 -4.69 1.49 28.39
N VAL A 216 -5.56 2.34 28.92
CA VAL A 216 -6.60 1.95 29.87
C VAL A 216 -7.94 2.43 29.37
N HIS A 217 -8.86 1.52 29.13
CA HIS A 217 -10.20 1.87 28.74
C HIS A 217 -10.93 2.50 29.94
N LEU A 218 -11.41 3.74 29.83
CA LEU A 218 -11.89 4.53 30.96
C LEU A 218 -13.18 3.97 31.59
N LYS A 219 -14.06 3.32 30.80
CA LYS A 219 -15.28 2.68 31.30
C LYS A 219 -15.03 1.31 31.95
N THR A 220 -14.44 0.37 31.21
CA THR A 220 -14.22 -1.01 31.66
C THR A 220 -13.02 -1.18 32.59
N LYS A 221 -12.14 -0.19 32.65
CA LYS A 221 -10.84 -0.22 33.34
C LYS A 221 -9.89 -1.33 32.84
N SER A 222 -10.18 -1.93 31.68
CA SER A 222 -9.29 -2.91 31.06
C SER A 222 -8.00 -2.25 30.59
N MET A 223 -6.87 -2.91 30.84
CA MET A 223 -5.55 -2.43 30.46
C MET A 223 -5.02 -3.21 29.26
N SER A 224 -4.31 -2.51 28.37
CA SER A 224 -3.61 -3.12 27.24
C SER A 224 -2.23 -2.47 27.08
N PRO A 225 -1.17 -3.26 26.84
CA PRO A 225 0.16 -2.70 26.66
C PRO A 225 0.21 -1.91 25.35
N LEU A 226 0.74 -0.69 25.41
CA LEU A 226 0.93 0.17 24.25
C LEU A 226 2.40 0.20 23.82
N SER A 227 3.33 0.32 24.77
CA SER A 227 4.76 0.18 24.50
C SER A 227 5.54 -0.36 25.67
N TYR A 228 6.66 -0.99 25.35
CA TYR A 228 7.74 -1.33 26.28
C TYR A 228 9.03 -0.72 25.74
N GLY A 229 9.80 -0.08 26.59
CA GLY A 229 10.95 0.72 26.19
C GLY A 229 10.56 2.02 25.48
N PHE A 230 11.58 2.64 24.88
CA PHE A 230 11.44 3.87 24.10
C PHE A 230 10.90 3.56 22.70
N VAL A 231 9.91 4.33 22.27
CA VAL A 231 9.32 4.28 20.93
C VAL A 231 9.14 5.70 20.40
N SER A 232 9.11 5.90 19.09
CA SER A 232 8.90 7.23 18.50
C SER A 232 7.45 7.73 18.65
N VAL A 233 7.21 9.03 18.43
CA VAL A 233 5.84 9.58 18.40
C VAL A 233 5.00 8.94 17.29
N THR A 234 5.58 8.73 16.10
CA THR A 234 4.91 8.05 14.99
C THR A 234 4.48 6.63 15.39
N GLU A 235 5.39 5.90 16.04
CA GLU A 235 5.11 4.55 16.51
C GLU A 235 4.05 4.53 17.63
N LEU A 236 4.00 5.54 18.50
CA LEU A 236 2.91 5.70 19.48
C LEU A 236 1.55 5.87 18.80
N LYS A 237 1.47 6.72 17.77
CA LYS A 237 0.23 6.94 17.00
C LYS A 237 -0.26 5.65 16.35
N GLU A 238 0.64 4.93 15.70
CA GLU A 238 0.34 3.66 15.03
C GLU A 238 -0.05 2.55 16.01
N ARG A 239 0.67 2.39 17.11
CA ARG A 239 0.35 1.38 18.13
C ARG A 239 -0.94 1.71 18.86
N PHE A 240 -1.25 2.99 19.05
CA PHE A 240 -2.55 3.38 19.64
C PHE A 240 -3.68 2.90 18.75
N LEU A 241 -3.59 3.17 17.45
CA LEU A 241 -4.55 2.71 16.46
C LEU A 241 -4.68 1.20 16.48
N ASP A 242 -3.57 0.47 16.50
CA ASP A 242 -3.58 -0.99 16.59
C ASP A 242 -4.32 -1.50 17.82
N VAL A 243 -3.91 -1.06 19.01
CA VAL A 243 -4.45 -1.58 20.26
C VAL A 243 -5.91 -1.17 20.43
N ALA A 244 -6.27 0.07 20.11
CA ALA A 244 -7.64 0.57 20.23
C ALA A 244 -8.60 -0.10 19.23
N THR A 245 -8.12 -0.45 18.03
CA THR A 245 -8.93 -1.13 17.01
C THR A 245 -8.78 -2.65 17.02
N GLN A 246 -8.08 -3.22 18.02
CA GLN A 246 -7.80 -4.65 18.10
C GLN A 246 -7.11 -5.20 16.83
N PHE A 247 -6.14 -4.46 16.31
CA PHE A 247 -5.29 -4.81 15.17
C PHE A 247 -6.06 -4.97 13.84
N LYS A 248 -7.26 -4.39 13.72
CA LYS A 248 -8.08 -4.43 12.49
C LYS A 248 -7.33 -3.97 11.24
N ARG A 249 -6.37 -3.04 11.35
CA ARG A 249 -5.56 -2.58 10.19
C ARG A 249 -4.74 -3.69 9.53
N PHE A 250 -4.46 -4.78 10.24
CA PHE A 250 -3.76 -5.95 9.71
C PHE A 250 -4.72 -7.04 9.22
N SER A 251 -6.04 -6.79 9.23
CA SER A 251 -7.03 -7.69 8.62
C SER A 251 -7.20 -7.39 7.13
N TYR A 252 -7.76 -8.35 6.39
CA TYR A 252 -8.10 -8.19 4.97
C TYR A 252 -9.09 -7.03 4.71
N GLU A 253 -9.95 -6.74 5.68
CA GLU A 253 -10.95 -5.66 5.59
C GLU A 253 -10.36 -4.28 5.91
N GLY A 254 -9.15 -4.23 6.48
CA GLY A 254 -8.49 -2.99 6.88
C GLY A 254 -9.26 -2.23 7.98
N LEU A 255 -9.11 -0.90 7.99
CA LEU A 255 -9.83 0.01 8.90
C LEU A 255 -11.12 0.54 8.28
N GLY A 256 -11.77 -0.25 7.41
CA GLY A 256 -12.91 0.18 6.59
C GLY A 256 -13.95 1.02 7.34
N ASP A 257 -14.61 1.91 6.61
CA ASP A 257 -15.55 2.93 7.11
C ASP A 257 -16.47 2.37 8.21
N SER A 258 -16.11 2.66 9.47
CA SER A 258 -16.94 2.42 10.65
C SER A 258 -17.43 3.75 11.21
#